data_AF-A0A9P1C1T4-F1
#
_entry.id   AF-A0A9P1C1T4-F1
#
_cell.length_a   1.000
_cell.length_b   1.000
_cell.length_c   1.000
_cell.angle_alpha   90.00
_cell.angle_beta   90.00
_cell.angle_gamma   90.00
#
_symmetry.space_group_name_H-M   'P 1'
#
loop_
_entity.id
_entity.type
_entity.pdbx_description
1 polymer ?
#
loop_
_entity_poly.entity_id
_entity_poly.type
_entity_poly.pdbx_seq_one_letter_code
_entity_poly.pdbx_strand_id
1 'polypeptide(L)'
;MAWTTIGYHAFEQRCFDELSSQDCAGNYHIDISPMRWSASPLSAISYTRKETARKLGATLTDSHEATPVKGKGLKARGGKLDVALESPNYVIWRLQTQENVAEQVVKGIIKPLHEHKGFDMHRPFQPFVPLDLPGKWKVDLVSASIQPSFPVPHSLTFGSTEKDLPCTYYLAMPPECLPLKELLHVKRALPLLKLLLQNERDEDMKVLLQNCCNLTGDYIGVPLVASHITAMTLGFFAYKPLQSVGGQESDCLHLLRFSTKDLLDTLPPHSSPLCSFWLINPIGLTRMIENQEVGLLVNTFKMKVSLTAKYKTQMDLVEHHEKMRLQGRKRRLEDDVARLEAELCERKAEVEQVAKKLCPLPEPIAEPGSSELACAPAA
;
A
#
# COMPACT_ATOMS: atom_id res chain seq x y z
N MET A 1 -12.11 -21.07 28.53
CA MET A 1 -12.69 -21.09 27.16
C MET A 1 -11.59 -20.76 26.18
N ALA A 2 -11.55 -21.44 25.03
CA ALA A 2 -10.58 -21.15 23.97
C ALA A 2 -10.96 -19.87 23.23
N TRP A 3 -9.97 -19.17 22.67
CA TRP A 3 -10.20 -18.02 21.80
C TRP A 3 -10.58 -18.50 20.40
N THR A 4 -11.73 -18.04 19.89
CA THR A 4 -12.22 -18.32 18.54
C THR A 4 -11.87 -17.14 17.64
N THR A 5 -11.24 -17.42 16.50
CA THR A 5 -10.96 -16.38 15.49
C THR A 5 -12.23 -16.07 14.70
N ILE A 6 -12.61 -14.79 14.67
CA ILE A 6 -13.74 -14.27 13.90
C ILE A 6 -13.31 -13.96 12.47
N GLY A 7 -12.14 -13.33 12.30
CA GLY A 7 -11.61 -13.03 10.98
C GLY A 7 -10.39 -12.11 11.01
N TYR A 8 -10.00 -11.66 9.81
CA TYR A 8 -8.79 -10.90 9.57
C TYR A 8 -9.08 -9.62 8.80
N HIS A 9 -8.43 -8.53 9.18
CA HIS A 9 -8.44 -7.27 8.45
C HIS A 9 -7.01 -6.87 8.13
N ALA A 10 -6.73 -6.29 6.96
CA ALA A 10 -5.37 -5.92 6.56
C ALA A 10 -5.25 -4.44 6.26
N PHE A 11 -4.13 -3.84 6.64
CA PHE A 11 -3.70 -2.51 6.25
C PHE A 11 -2.41 -2.64 5.46
N GLU A 12 -2.24 -1.83 4.42
CA GLU A 12 -0.90 -1.65 3.85
C GLU A 12 0.03 -1.06 4.91
N GLN A 13 1.25 -1.60 5.04
CA GLN A 13 2.19 -1.20 6.10
C GLN A 13 2.43 0.31 6.08
N ARG A 14 2.59 0.91 4.90
CA ARG A 14 2.79 2.35 4.75
C ARG A 14 1.61 3.16 5.30
N CYS A 15 0.37 2.78 4.95
CA CYS A 15 -0.81 3.46 5.46
C CYS A 15 -0.95 3.30 6.97
N PHE A 16 -0.59 2.13 7.50
CA PHE A 16 -0.57 1.89 8.95
C PHE A 16 0.49 2.74 9.66
N ASP A 17 1.68 2.88 9.09
CA ASP A 17 2.75 3.71 9.64
C ASP A 17 2.38 5.20 9.59
N GLU A 18 1.78 5.67 8.49
CA GLU A 18 1.23 7.02 8.36
C GLU A 18 0.16 7.28 9.42
N LEU A 19 -0.78 6.35 9.63
CA LEU A 19 -1.77 6.41 10.71
C LEU A 19 -1.14 6.47 12.10
N SER A 20 -0.10 5.66 12.33
CA SER A 20 0.61 5.59 13.62
C SER A 20 1.42 6.85 13.93
N SER A 21 1.69 7.69 12.91
CA SER A 21 2.45 8.92 13.04
C SER A 21 1.57 10.16 13.26
N GLN A 22 0.23 10.05 13.15
CA GLN A 22 -0.67 11.17 13.34
C GLN A 22 -0.82 11.52 14.83
N ASP A 23 -0.48 12.75 15.20
CA ASP A 23 -0.59 13.27 16.57
C ASP A 23 -2.03 13.54 17.04
N CYS A 24 -3.02 13.39 16.16
CA CYS A 24 -4.39 13.83 16.39
C CYS A 24 -5.19 12.79 17.19
N ALA A 25 -5.51 13.11 18.44
CA ALA A 25 -6.54 12.40 19.19
C ALA A 25 -7.90 12.59 18.49
N GLY A 26 -8.35 11.56 17.76
CA GLY A 26 -9.75 11.42 17.33
C GLY A 26 -10.12 11.88 15.92
N ASN A 27 -9.22 12.53 15.17
CA ASN A 27 -9.45 12.89 13.77
C ASN A 27 -8.48 12.14 12.85
N TYR A 28 -8.70 10.83 12.68
CA TYR A 28 -7.99 10.08 11.65
C TYR A 28 -8.50 10.57 10.28
N HIS A 29 -7.60 11.12 9.46
CA HIS A 29 -7.94 11.55 8.09
C HIS A 29 -8.34 10.40 7.16
N ILE A 30 -8.12 9.16 7.60
CA ILE A 30 -8.55 7.97 6.88
C ILE A 30 -9.90 7.57 7.46
N ASP A 31 -10.94 7.74 6.66
CA ASP A 31 -12.28 7.26 6.93
C ASP A 31 -12.21 5.72 7.06
N ILE A 32 -12.08 5.24 8.30
CA ILE A 32 -12.06 3.81 8.59
C ILE A 32 -13.52 3.36 8.54
N SER A 33 -14.00 3.14 7.31
CA SER A 33 -15.29 2.49 7.03
C SER A 33 -15.48 1.22 7.89
N PRO A 34 -16.72 0.77 8.13
CA PRO A 34 -16.97 -0.46 8.89
C PRO A 34 -16.04 -1.59 8.42
N MET A 35 -15.27 -2.13 9.38
CA MET A 35 -14.23 -3.08 9.05
C MET A 35 -14.85 -4.41 8.66
N ARG A 36 -14.62 -4.79 7.42
CA ARG A 36 -14.82 -6.15 6.94
C ARG A 36 -13.71 -7.04 7.46
N TRP A 37 -14.10 -8.18 8.04
CA TRP A 37 -13.21 -9.21 8.55
C TRP A 37 -13.29 -10.45 7.65
N SER A 38 -12.19 -10.76 6.96
CA SER A 38 -12.09 -11.86 6.00
C SER A 38 -11.74 -13.18 6.69
N ALA A 39 -12.06 -14.31 6.08
CA ALA A 39 -11.79 -15.65 6.65
C ALA A 39 -10.31 -15.98 6.86
N SER A 40 -9.40 -15.34 6.12
CA SER A 40 -7.97 -15.64 6.14
C SER A 40 -7.09 -14.38 6.00
N PRO A 41 -5.82 -14.44 6.42
CA PRO A 41 -4.84 -13.39 6.17
C PRO A 41 -4.71 -13.02 4.69
N LEU A 42 -4.68 -14.03 3.81
CA LEU A 42 -4.58 -13.84 2.37
C LEU A 42 -5.82 -13.14 1.81
N SER A 43 -7.02 -13.55 2.22
CA SER A 43 -8.26 -12.88 1.78
C SER A 43 -8.37 -11.45 2.30
N ALA A 44 -7.89 -11.17 3.51
CA ALA A 44 -7.80 -9.81 4.04
C ALA A 44 -6.86 -8.93 3.21
N ILE A 45 -5.63 -9.40 2.92
CA ILE A 45 -4.69 -8.67 2.06
C ILE A 45 -5.28 -8.46 0.67
N SER A 46 -5.87 -9.50 0.08
CA SER A 46 -6.53 -9.39 -1.22
C SER A 46 -7.63 -8.34 -1.22
N TYR A 47 -8.47 -8.33 -0.19
CA TYR A 47 -9.53 -7.33 -0.04
C TYR A 47 -8.96 -5.92 0.10
N THR A 48 -7.93 -5.72 0.93
CA THR A 48 -7.31 -4.41 1.12
C THR A 48 -6.67 -3.89 -0.17
N ARG A 49 -5.90 -4.72 -0.87
CA ARG A 49 -5.37 -4.38 -2.21
C ARG A 49 -6.50 -4.03 -3.18
N LYS A 50 -7.59 -4.78 -3.11
CA LYS A 50 -8.77 -4.58 -3.94
C LYS A 50 -9.44 -3.21 -3.68
N GLU A 51 -9.62 -2.86 -2.42
CA GLU A 51 -10.18 -1.57 -1.99
C GLU A 51 -9.23 -0.41 -2.33
N THR A 52 -7.92 -0.57 -2.12
CA THR A 52 -6.91 0.44 -2.48
C THR A 52 -6.94 0.72 -3.97
N ALA A 53 -6.95 -0.32 -4.81
CA ALA A 53 -7.13 -0.18 -6.24
C ALA A 53 -8.46 0.54 -6.56
N ARG A 54 -9.57 0.16 -5.93
CA ARG A 54 -10.88 0.83 -6.14
C ARG A 54 -10.83 2.31 -5.79
N LYS A 55 -10.20 2.70 -4.68
CA LYS A 55 -10.00 4.10 -4.30
C LYS A 55 -9.15 4.87 -5.32
N LEU A 56 -8.22 4.19 -5.97
CA LEU A 56 -7.44 4.70 -7.10
C LEU A 56 -8.22 4.67 -8.43
N GLY A 57 -9.52 4.37 -8.41
CA GLY A 57 -10.38 4.31 -9.60
C GLY A 57 -10.30 3.00 -10.37
N ALA A 58 -9.67 1.97 -9.80
CA ALA A 58 -9.53 0.64 -10.37
C ALA A 58 -10.57 -0.32 -9.75
N THR A 59 -11.67 -0.60 -10.44
CA THR A 59 -12.76 -1.43 -9.88
C THR A 59 -12.46 -2.90 -10.13
N LEU A 60 -12.29 -3.73 -9.10
CA LEU A 60 -11.86 -5.14 -9.27
C LEU A 60 -13.00 -6.16 -8.98
N THR A 61 -14.27 -5.82 -9.22
CA THR A 61 -15.44 -6.64 -8.86
C THR A 61 -16.14 -7.27 -10.06
N ASP A 62 -16.46 -8.58 -9.96
CA ASP A 62 -17.31 -9.32 -10.90
C ASP A 62 -18.83 -9.11 -10.68
N SER A 63 -19.24 -8.34 -9.67
CA SER A 63 -20.66 -8.14 -9.40
C SER A 63 -21.26 -7.21 -10.46
N HIS A 64 -22.15 -7.76 -11.29
CA HIS A 64 -23.04 -7.02 -12.20
C HIS A 64 -23.94 -5.97 -11.50
N GLU A 65 -23.84 -5.82 -10.18
CA GLU A 65 -24.64 -4.92 -9.34
C GLU A 65 -23.81 -3.91 -8.52
N ALA A 66 -22.57 -3.62 -8.90
CA ALA A 66 -21.84 -2.52 -8.27
C ALA A 66 -22.42 -1.18 -8.74
N THR A 67 -23.30 -0.60 -7.92
CA THR A 67 -23.77 0.78 -8.07
C THR A 67 -22.56 1.71 -8.26
N PRO A 68 -22.55 2.56 -9.31
CA PRO A 68 -21.43 3.46 -9.55
C PRO A 68 -21.31 4.40 -8.36
N VAL A 69 -20.16 4.37 -7.68
CA VAL A 69 -19.85 5.34 -6.63
C VAL A 69 -19.83 6.71 -7.30
N LYS A 70 -20.89 7.49 -7.10
CA LYS A 70 -20.94 8.92 -7.42
C LYS A 70 -19.95 9.65 -6.50
N GLY A 71 -18.67 9.60 -6.85
CA GLY A 71 -17.59 10.23 -6.11
C GLY A 71 -16.58 10.79 -7.10
N LYS A 72 -16.35 12.11 -7.02
CA LYS A 72 -15.47 12.92 -7.88
C LYS A 72 -14.23 12.14 -8.35
N GLY A 73 -14.07 12.04 -9.68
CA GLY A 73 -13.01 11.28 -10.33
C GLY A 73 -11.61 11.60 -9.77
N LEU A 74 -11.07 10.68 -8.98
CA LEU A 74 -9.71 10.75 -8.48
C LEU A 74 -8.76 10.35 -9.61
N LYS A 75 -8.15 11.37 -10.23
CA LYS A 75 -7.05 11.26 -11.20
C LYS A 75 -5.84 10.57 -10.55
N ALA A 76 -5.71 9.26 -10.68
CA ALA A 76 -4.44 8.56 -10.44
C ALA A 76 -3.66 8.47 -11.75
N ARG A 77 -2.40 8.93 -11.74
CA ARG A 77 -1.38 8.67 -12.78
C ARG A 77 -0.93 7.20 -12.63
N GLY A 78 -0.76 6.47 -13.74
CA GLY A 78 -0.56 5.01 -13.80
C GLY A 78 0.40 4.41 -12.75
N GLY A 79 1.49 5.09 -12.40
CA GLY A 79 2.45 4.59 -11.41
C GLY A 79 1.92 4.39 -9.98
N LYS A 80 0.79 4.99 -9.58
CA LYS A 80 0.21 4.75 -8.25
C LYS A 80 -0.49 3.39 -8.12
N LEU A 81 -0.98 2.83 -9.23
CA LEU A 81 -1.63 1.52 -9.24
C LEU A 81 -0.59 0.40 -9.14
N ASP A 82 0.50 0.50 -9.91
CA ASP A 82 1.61 -0.46 -9.86
C ASP A 82 2.19 -0.55 -8.45
N VAL A 83 2.43 0.59 -7.79
CA VAL A 83 2.87 0.62 -6.38
C VAL A 83 1.86 -0.08 -5.47
N ALA A 84 0.56 0.17 -5.61
CA ALA A 84 -0.46 -0.46 -4.78
C ALA A 84 -0.59 -1.98 -5.01
N LEU A 85 -0.33 -2.46 -6.23
CA LEU A 85 -0.32 -3.89 -6.56
C LEU A 85 0.96 -4.56 -6.08
N GLU A 86 2.09 -3.86 -6.12
CA GLU A 86 3.41 -4.38 -5.77
C GLU A 86 3.70 -4.30 -4.27
N SER A 87 2.96 -3.50 -3.49
CA SER A 87 3.16 -3.33 -2.04
C SER A 87 3.24 -4.68 -1.31
N PRO A 88 4.41 -5.11 -0.83
CA PRO A 88 4.58 -6.48 -0.32
C PRO A 88 4.17 -6.59 1.15
N ASN A 89 4.13 -5.48 1.90
CA ASN A 89 4.05 -5.46 3.35
C ASN A 89 2.70 -4.95 3.85
N TYR A 90 2.13 -5.67 4.80
CA TYR A 90 0.83 -5.43 5.41
C TYR A 90 0.90 -5.57 6.93
N VAL A 91 -0.03 -4.92 7.63
CA VAL A 91 -0.37 -5.21 9.02
C VAL A 91 -1.73 -5.89 9.02
N ILE A 92 -1.78 -7.11 9.56
CA ILE A 92 -3.01 -7.88 9.68
C ILE A 92 -3.48 -7.85 11.12
N TRP A 93 -4.74 -7.49 11.30
CA TRP A 93 -5.47 -7.63 12.54
C TRP A 93 -6.23 -8.94 12.54
N ARG A 94 -6.11 -9.69 13.63
CA ARG A 94 -6.86 -10.91 13.88
C ARG A 94 -7.84 -10.66 15.01
N LEU A 95 -9.13 -10.61 14.69
CA LEU A 95 -10.20 -10.48 15.69
C LEU A 95 -10.51 -11.85 16.30
N GLN A 96 -10.54 -11.91 17.63
CA GLN A 96 -10.85 -13.11 18.38
C GLN A 96 -11.84 -12.84 19.51
N THR A 97 -12.63 -13.85 19.86
CA THR A 97 -13.59 -13.80 20.96
C THR A 97 -13.62 -15.11 21.75
N GLN A 98 -13.96 -15.04 23.04
CA GLN A 98 -14.36 -16.23 23.81
C GLN A 98 -15.88 -16.39 23.91
N GLU A 99 -16.63 -15.43 23.36
CA GLU A 99 -18.09 -15.45 23.35
C GLU A 99 -18.64 -16.43 22.30
N ASN A 100 -19.88 -16.86 22.47
CA ASN A 100 -20.56 -17.71 21.49
C ASN A 100 -20.83 -16.91 20.20
N VAL A 101 -20.16 -17.28 19.10
CA VAL A 101 -20.25 -16.57 17.81
C VAL A 101 -21.69 -16.48 17.29
N ALA A 102 -22.49 -17.54 17.40
CA ALA A 102 -23.88 -17.54 16.94
C ALA A 102 -24.73 -16.53 17.74
N GLU A 103 -24.50 -16.44 19.05
CA GLU A 103 -25.14 -15.46 19.91
C GLU A 103 -24.76 -14.02 19.52
N GLN A 104 -23.50 -13.77 19.16
CA GLN A 104 -23.05 -12.45 18.71
C GLN A 104 -23.68 -12.04 17.37
N VAL A 105 -23.97 -13.00 16.48
CA VAL A 105 -24.75 -12.77 15.25
C VAL A 105 -26.19 -12.38 15.58
N VAL A 106 -26.85 -13.12 16.48
CA VAL A 106 -28.23 -12.84 16.91
C VAL A 106 -28.33 -11.47 17.59
N LYS A 107 -27.33 -11.09 18.41
CA LYS A 107 -27.22 -9.76 19.03
C LYS A 107 -26.91 -8.63 18.03
N GLY A 108 -26.65 -8.96 16.76
CA GLY A 108 -26.34 -7.98 15.72
C GLY A 108 -24.96 -7.32 15.85
N ILE A 109 -24.09 -7.86 16.70
CA ILE A 109 -22.72 -7.35 16.91
C ILE A 109 -21.85 -7.63 15.69
N ILE A 110 -21.99 -8.83 15.12
CA ILE A 110 -21.36 -9.26 13.86
C ILE A 110 -22.42 -9.67 12.84
N LYS A 111 -22.19 -9.39 11.56
CA LYS A 111 -23.07 -9.77 10.44
C LYS A 111 -22.31 -10.68 9.47
N PRO A 112 -22.79 -11.90 9.18
CA PRO A 112 -22.10 -12.80 8.25
C PRO A 112 -22.17 -12.28 6.81
N LEU A 113 -21.09 -12.48 6.06
CA LEU A 113 -20.99 -12.17 4.63
C LEU A 113 -21.07 -13.45 3.81
N HIS A 114 -22.16 -13.62 3.05
CA HIS A 114 -22.41 -14.82 2.26
C HIS A 114 -21.41 -15.03 1.11
N GLU A 115 -20.94 -13.97 0.45
CA GLU A 115 -20.09 -14.09 -0.75
C GLU A 115 -18.60 -14.32 -0.45
N HIS A 116 -18.13 -14.00 0.76
CA HIS A 116 -16.69 -13.91 1.05
C HIS A 116 -16.24 -14.65 2.31
N LYS A 117 -17.15 -15.44 2.92
CA LYS A 117 -16.87 -16.21 4.14
C LYS A 117 -16.22 -15.32 5.23
N GLY A 118 -16.85 -14.20 5.54
CA GLY A 118 -16.34 -13.22 6.50
C GLY A 118 -17.45 -12.63 7.36
N PHE A 119 -17.11 -11.62 8.16
CA PHE A 119 -18.06 -10.88 8.98
C PHE A 119 -17.87 -9.38 8.79
N ASP A 120 -18.97 -8.65 8.72
CA ASP A 120 -18.99 -7.20 8.91
C ASP A 120 -19.34 -6.88 10.36
N MET A 121 -18.70 -5.85 10.91
CA MET A 121 -19.04 -5.34 12.23
C MET A 121 -19.82 -4.04 12.11
N HIS A 122 -20.85 -3.90 12.94
CA HIS A 122 -21.74 -2.75 12.90
C HIS A 122 -21.04 -1.43 13.28
N ARG A 123 -20.02 -1.50 14.13
CA ARG A 123 -19.22 -0.35 14.54
C ARG A 123 -17.85 -0.38 13.88
N PRO A 124 -17.35 0.75 13.35
CA PRO A 124 -15.98 0.84 12.88
C PRO A 124 -15.01 0.65 14.06
N PHE A 125 -13.93 -0.11 13.86
CA PHE A 125 -12.85 -0.19 14.84
C PHE A 125 -11.87 0.96 14.61
N GLN A 126 -11.34 1.49 15.70
CA GLN A 126 -10.25 2.46 15.63
C GLN A 126 -8.94 1.77 16.08
N PRO A 127 -7.85 1.85 15.29
CA PRO A 127 -6.58 1.20 15.58
C PRO A 127 -6.03 1.43 16.98
N PHE A 128 -6.07 2.69 17.41
CA PHE A 128 -5.44 3.14 18.65
C PHE A 128 -6.48 3.44 19.74
N VAL A 129 -7.67 2.83 19.65
CA VAL A 129 -8.68 2.89 20.70
C VAL A 129 -8.97 1.47 21.17
N PRO A 130 -9.00 1.23 22.50
CA PRO A 130 -9.41 -0.05 23.03
C PRO A 130 -10.76 -0.49 22.49
N LEU A 131 -10.88 -1.79 22.32
CA LEU A 131 -12.04 -2.43 21.74
C LEU A 131 -13.26 -2.30 22.65
N ASP A 132 -14.22 -1.45 22.30
CA ASP A 132 -15.45 -1.23 23.05
C ASP A 132 -16.55 -2.22 22.61
N LEU A 133 -16.32 -3.52 22.86
CA LEU A 133 -17.33 -4.57 22.69
C LEU A 133 -17.64 -5.24 24.03
N PRO A 134 -18.92 -5.55 24.31
CA PRO A 134 -19.29 -6.29 25.50
C PRO A 134 -18.77 -7.74 25.42
N GLY A 135 -18.18 -8.21 26.52
CA GLY A 135 -17.64 -9.58 26.64
C GLY A 135 -16.14 -9.67 26.39
N LYS A 136 -15.66 -10.89 26.15
CA LYS A 136 -14.22 -11.18 25.99
C LYS A 136 -13.81 -11.18 24.53
N TRP A 137 -13.35 -10.02 24.06
CA TRP A 137 -12.86 -9.79 22.71
C TRP A 137 -11.41 -9.30 22.73
N LYS A 138 -10.65 -9.61 21.68
CA LYS A 138 -9.31 -9.04 21.48
C LYS A 138 -8.94 -8.97 20.00
N VAL A 139 -8.02 -8.07 19.69
CA VAL A 139 -7.37 -7.97 18.39
C VAL A 139 -5.87 -8.22 18.58
N ASP A 140 -5.34 -9.19 17.85
CA ASP A 140 -3.90 -9.44 17.75
C ASP A 140 -3.39 -8.84 16.43
N LEU A 141 -2.19 -8.29 16.44
CA LEU A 141 -1.57 -7.68 15.26
C LEU A 141 -0.43 -8.53 14.74
N VAL A 142 -0.35 -8.71 13.44
CA VAL A 142 0.68 -9.51 12.79
C VAL A 142 1.18 -8.75 11.58
N SER A 143 2.48 -8.47 11.51
CA SER A 143 3.09 -7.97 10.29
C SER A 143 3.10 -9.11 9.28
N ALA A 144 2.66 -8.83 8.07
CA ALA A 144 2.54 -9.82 7.02
C ALA A 144 3.28 -9.32 5.78
N SER A 145 3.98 -10.21 5.11
CA SER A 145 4.48 -9.97 3.77
C SER A 145 3.85 -10.96 2.81
N ILE A 146 3.28 -10.48 1.71
CA ILE A 146 2.83 -11.36 0.62
C ILE A 146 3.89 -11.40 -0.46
N GLN A 147 4.38 -12.60 -0.77
CA GLN A 147 5.41 -12.81 -1.78
C GLN A 147 5.08 -14.04 -2.63
N PRO A 148 5.47 -14.03 -3.91
CA PRO A 148 5.46 -15.22 -4.73
C PRO A 148 6.46 -16.24 -4.16
N SER A 149 6.00 -17.47 -4.00
CA SER A 149 6.78 -18.62 -3.56
C SER A 149 6.82 -19.64 -4.70
N PHE A 150 8.01 -20.07 -5.06
CA PHE A 150 8.23 -21.10 -6.08
C PHE A 150 8.51 -22.44 -5.36
N PRO A 151 7.92 -23.56 -5.81
CA PRO A 151 8.05 -24.86 -5.15
C PRO A 151 9.47 -25.44 -5.23
N VAL A 152 10.30 -24.93 -6.15
CA VAL A 152 11.72 -25.27 -6.23
C VAL A 152 12.53 -23.98 -6.08
N PRO A 153 13.54 -23.91 -5.20
CA PRO A 153 14.48 -22.81 -5.15
C PRO A 153 15.40 -22.91 -6.36
N HIS A 154 14.86 -22.62 -7.54
CA HIS A 154 15.69 -22.26 -8.67
C HIS A 154 16.10 -20.81 -8.45
N SER A 155 17.37 -20.52 -8.70
CA SER A 155 17.82 -19.15 -8.92
C SER A 155 17.00 -18.61 -10.08
N LEU A 156 15.86 -17.99 -9.77
CA LEU A 156 15.11 -17.22 -10.73
C LEU A 156 15.92 -15.95 -10.92
N THR A 157 16.92 -16.03 -11.78
CA THR A 157 17.48 -14.84 -12.42
C THR A 157 16.37 -14.25 -13.28
N PHE A 158 15.62 -13.33 -12.68
CA PHE A 158 14.80 -12.35 -13.37
C PHE A 158 15.72 -11.33 -14.04
N GLY A 159 16.50 -11.85 -14.99
CA GLY A 159 17.44 -11.15 -15.83
C GLY A 159 17.57 -11.97 -17.10
N SER A 160 17.73 -11.29 -18.22
CA SER A 160 18.14 -11.94 -19.46
C SER A 160 19.57 -12.43 -19.26
N THR A 161 19.74 -13.71 -18.92
CA THR A 161 21.04 -14.39 -18.94
C THR A 161 21.41 -14.80 -20.36
N GLU A 162 20.47 -14.71 -21.30
CA GLU A 162 20.66 -15.03 -22.71
C GLU A 162 21.00 -13.74 -23.46
N LYS A 163 22.29 -13.56 -23.78
CA LYS A 163 22.81 -12.42 -24.54
C LYS A 163 22.05 -12.13 -25.84
N ASP A 164 21.29 -13.11 -26.34
CA ASP A 164 20.55 -13.04 -27.60
C ASP A 164 19.05 -12.68 -27.44
N LEU A 165 18.47 -12.66 -26.22
CA LEU A 165 17.05 -12.36 -25.98
C LEU A 165 16.89 -11.28 -24.89
N PRO A 166 17.05 -9.99 -25.21
CA PRO A 166 17.05 -8.91 -24.21
C PRO A 166 15.66 -8.58 -23.65
N CYS A 167 14.59 -8.85 -24.41
CA CYS A 167 13.24 -8.50 -24.01
C CYS A 167 12.58 -9.69 -23.31
N THR A 168 11.90 -9.44 -22.19
CA THR A 168 11.19 -10.49 -21.44
C THR A 168 9.82 -10.01 -20.99
N TYR A 169 8.82 -10.86 -21.21
CA TYR A 169 7.42 -10.61 -20.89
C TYR A 169 6.83 -11.76 -20.09
N TYR A 170 5.81 -11.47 -19.30
CA TYR A 170 5.23 -12.39 -18.33
C TYR A 170 3.71 -12.42 -18.42
N LEU A 171 3.14 -13.62 -18.20
CA LEU A 171 1.70 -13.84 -18.06
C LEU A 171 1.47 -14.91 -16.98
N ALA A 172 0.55 -14.65 -16.06
CA ALA A 172 0.15 -15.64 -15.06
C ALA A 172 -1.20 -16.28 -15.43
N MET A 173 -1.29 -17.60 -15.36
CA MET A 173 -2.45 -18.41 -15.77
C MET A 173 -2.68 -19.59 -14.81
N PRO A 174 -3.89 -20.17 -14.77
CA PRO A 174 -4.13 -21.41 -14.05
C PRO A 174 -3.26 -22.58 -14.55
N PRO A 175 -2.84 -23.50 -13.67
CA PRO A 175 -2.02 -24.63 -14.04
C PRO A 175 -2.89 -25.71 -14.66
N GLU A 176 -3.02 -25.66 -15.98
CA GLU A 176 -3.70 -26.69 -16.75
C GLU A 176 -2.70 -27.33 -17.72
N CYS A 177 -2.69 -28.67 -17.78
CA CYS A 177 -1.86 -29.41 -18.73
C CYS A 177 -2.52 -29.40 -20.11
N LEU A 178 -2.50 -28.25 -20.77
CA LEU A 178 -3.09 -28.04 -22.09
C LEU A 178 -2.03 -27.78 -23.17
N PRO A 179 -2.33 -28.07 -24.44
CA PRO A 179 -1.53 -27.61 -25.56
C PRO A 179 -1.33 -26.08 -25.54
N LEU A 180 -0.19 -25.60 -26.03
CA LEU A 180 0.16 -24.16 -26.05
C LEU A 180 -0.94 -23.27 -26.67
N LYS A 181 -1.57 -23.73 -27.75
CA LYS A 181 -2.69 -23.03 -28.43
C LYS A 181 -3.90 -22.82 -27.53
N GLU A 182 -4.19 -23.79 -26.66
CA GLU A 182 -5.31 -23.71 -25.73
C GLU A 182 -4.93 -22.90 -24.48
N LEU A 183 -3.68 -23.00 -24.03
CA LEU A 183 -3.15 -22.23 -22.91
C LEU A 183 -3.20 -20.72 -23.18
N LEU A 184 -2.84 -20.29 -24.39
CA LEU A 184 -2.85 -18.89 -24.82
C LEU A 184 -4.20 -18.43 -25.39
N HIS A 185 -5.25 -19.25 -25.26
CA HIS A 185 -6.57 -18.88 -25.76
C HIS A 185 -7.16 -17.71 -24.93
N VAL A 186 -7.70 -16.68 -25.59
CA VAL A 186 -8.22 -15.47 -24.92
C VAL A 186 -9.28 -15.75 -23.86
N LYS A 187 -10.17 -16.72 -24.08
CA LYS A 187 -11.12 -17.20 -23.05
C LYS A 187 -10.45 -17.58 -21.72
N ARG A 188 -9.22 -18.09 -21.74
CA ARG A 188 -8.46 -18.41 -20.52
C ARG A 188 -7.98 -17.16 -19.81
N ALA A 189 -7.53 -16.16 -20.58
CA ALA A 189 -7.14 -14.85 -20.06
C ALA A 189 -8.34 -13.95 -19.74
N LEU A 190 -9.59 -14.39 -19.96
CA LEU A 190 -10.78 -13.56 -19.79
C LEU A 190 -10.91 -12.94 -18.38
N PRO A 191 -10.68 -13.65 -17.27
CA PRO A 191 -10.73 -13.04 -15.95
C PRO A 191 -9.69 -11.90 -15.80
N LEU A 192 -8.51 -12.08 -16.39
CA LEU A 192 -7.46 -11.07 -16.39
C LEU A 192 -7.82 -9.88 -17.30
N LEU A 193 -8.36 -10.13 -18.49
CA LEU A 193 -8.82 -9.08 -19.40
C LEU A 193 -9.97 -8.26 -18.80
N LYS A 194 -10.92 -8.91 -18.13
CA LYS A 194 -11.97 -8.22 -17.37
C LYS A 194 -11.38 -7.35 -16.26
N LEU A 195 -10.39 -7.88 -15.54
CA LEU A 195 -9.67 -7.11 -14.52
C LEU A 195 -9.05 -5.85 -15.12
N LEU A 196 -8.36 -5.98 -16.25
CA LEU A 196 -7.72 -4.85 -16.93
C LEU A 196 -8.76 -3.86 -17.46
N LEU A 197 -9.81 -4.33 -18.13
CA LEU A 197 -10.90 -3.50 -18.67
C LEU A 197 -11.56 -2.63 -17.60
N GLN A 198 -11.78 -3.17 -16.41
CA GLN A 198 -12.42 -2.44 -15.32
C GLN A 198 -11.51 -1.35 -14.71
N ASN A 199 -10.21 -1.43 -14.95
CA ASN A 199 -9.21 -0.48 -14.47
C ASN A 199 -8.72 0.48 -15.55
N GLU A 200 -9.02 0.18 -16.81
CA GLU A 200 -8.64 1.00 -17.94
C GLU A 200 -9.44 2.30 -17.94
N ARG A 201 -8.74 3.40 -18.18
CA ARG A 201 -9.31 4.75 -18.19
C ARG A 201 -9.39 5.33 -19.58
N ASP A 202 -8.54 4.87 -20.48
CA ASP A 202 -8.56 5.25 -21.87
C ASP A 202 -9.74 4.59 -22.60
N GLU A 203 -10.57 5.39 -23.28
CA GLU A 203 -11.79 4.89 -23.90
C GLU A 203 -11.50 4.01 -25.12
N ASP A 204 -10.47 4.33 -25.91
CA ASP A 204 -10.08 3.50 -27.06
C ASP A 204 -9.59 2.13 -26.58
N MET A 205 -8.83 2.12 -25.48
CA MET A 205 -8.38 0.89 -24.87
C MET A 205 -9.51 0.07 -24.23
N LYS A 206 -10.50 0.73 -23.60
CA LYS A 206 -11.70 0.04 -23.13
C LYS A 206 -12.43 -0.65 -24.26
N VAL A 207 -12.62 0.04 -25.39
CA VAL A 207 -13.26 -0.55 -26.58
C VAL A 207 -12.46 -1.76 -27.06
N LEU A 208 -11.12 -1.67 -27.13
CA LEU A 208 -10.27 -2.79 -27.51
C LEU A 208 -10.39 -3.98 -26.54
N LEU A 209 -10.33 -3.73 -25.24
CA LEU A 209 -10.45 -4.75 -24.20
C LEU A 209 -11.86 -5.37 -24.17
N GLN A 210 -12.92 -4.58 -24.42
CA GLN A 210 -14.29 -5.07 -24.58
C GLN A 210 -14.40 -6.01 -25.78
N ASN A 211 -13.81 -5.65 -26.91
CA ASN A 211 -13.78 -6.50 -28.10
C ASN A 211 -13.05 -7.83 -27.82
N CYS A 212 -11.92 -7.78 -27.12
CA CYS A 212 -11.20 -8.98 -26.68
C CYS A 212 -12.05 -9.85 -25.73
N CYS A 213 -12.76 -9.23 -24.78
CA CYS A 213 -13.64 -9.95 -23.84
C CYS A 213 -14.84 -10.61 -24.53
N ASN A 214 -15.42 -9.92 -25.51
CA ASN A 214 -16.59 -10.39 -26.26
C ASN A 214 -16.21 -11.38 -27.37
N LEU A 215 -14.90 -11.55 -27.65
CA LEU A 215 -14.38 -12.36 -28.76
C LEU A 215 -14.94 -11.90 -30.12
N THR A 216 -15.34 -10.63 -30.22
CA THR A 216 -15.93 -10.03 -31.41
C THR A 216 -14.87 -9.18 -32.11
N GLY A 217 -14.37 -9.63 -33.25
CA GLY A 217 -13.44 -8.88 -34.11
C GLY A 217 -12.13 -9.60 -34.42
N ASP A 218 -11.33 -9.02 -35.30
CA ASP A 218 -10.05 -9.56 -35.80
C ASP A 218 -8.91 -9.52 -34.77
N TYR A 219 -9.09 -8.79 -33.65
CA TYR A 219 -8.08 -8.62 -32.61
C TYR A 219 -8.40 -9.45 -31.37
N ILE A 220 -7.79 -10.64 -31.32
CA ILE A 220 -7.92 -11.64 -30.25
C ILE A 220 -6.59 -11.59 -29.49
N GLY A 221 -6.45 -10.78 -28.44
CA GLY A 221 -5.18 -10.54 -27.75
C GLY A 221 -5.12 -11.09 -26.32
N VAL A 222 -3.96 -11.58 -25.87
CA VAL A 222 -3.68 -11.88 -24.44
C VAL A 222 -2.79 -10.81 -23.82
N PRO A 223 -3.02 -10.44 -22.54
CA PRO A 223 -2.26 -9.38 -21.90
C PRO A 223 -0.93 -9.90 -21.34
N LEU A 224 0.20 -9.40 -21.85
CA LEU A 224 1.54 -9.64 -21.32
C LEU A 224 2.04 -8.42 -20.54
N VAL A 225 2.87 -8.60 -19.52
CA VAL A 225 3.51 -7.51 -18.77
C VAL A 225 5.03 -7.67 -18.72
N ALA A 226 5.76 -6.57 -18.52
CA ALA A 226 7.23 -6.61 -18.41
C ALA A 226 7.72 -7.06 -17.02
N SER A 227 6.90 -6.88 -15.97
CA SER A 227 7.25 -7.22 -14.59
C SER A 227 6.64 -8.56 -14.19
N HIS A 228 7.50 -9.49 -13.76
CA HIS A 228 7.09 -10.77 -13.21
C HIS A 228 6.23 -10.61 -11.94
N ILE A 229 6.54 -9.64 -11.07
CA ILE A 229 5.79 -9.38 -9.84
C ILE A 229 4.37 -8.91 -10.17
N THR A 230 4.25 -8.01 -11.15
CA THR A 230 2.96 -7.51 -11.63
C THR A 230 2.16 -8.66 -12.26
N ALA A 231 2.78 -9.50 -13.09
CA ALA A 231 2.12 -10.67 -13.70
C ALA A 231 1.54 -11.60 -12.64
N MET A 232 2.39 -11.99 -11.67
CA MET A 232 2.00 -12.90 -10.60
C MET A 232 0.87 -12.33 -9.74
N THR A 233 0.94 -11.04 -9.44
CA THR A 233 -0.09 -10.34 -8.65
C THR A 233 -1.41 -10.24 -9.43
N LEU A 234 -1.37 -9.85 -10.71
CA LEU A 234 -2.55 -9.75 -11.56
C LEU A 234 -3.22 -11.12 -11.74
N GLY A 235 -2.43 -12.17 -12.03
CA GLY A 235 -2.96 -13.53 -12.14
C GLY A 235 -3.62 -13.99 -10.84
N PHE A 236 -2.97 -13.74 -9.69
CA PHE A 236 -3.54 -14.06 -8.39
C PHE A 236 -4.91 -13.40 -8.17
N PHE A 237 -5.08 -12.13 -8.56
CA PHE A 237 -6.36 -11.43 -8.44
C PHE A 237 -7.41 -11.89 -9.46
N ALA A 238 -6.98 -12.12 -10.69
CA ALA A 238 -7.86 -12.51 -11.80
C ALA A 238 -8.49 -13.88 -11.55
N TYR A 239 -7.72 -14.86 -11.08
CA TYR A 239 -8.18 -16.24 -11.00
C TYR A 239 -8.77 -16.63 -9.65
N LYS A 240 -8.53 -15.84 -8.59
CA LYS A 240 -8.94 -16.05 -7.20
C LYS A 240 -8.49 -17.40 -6.60
N PRO A 241 -8.13 -17.46 -5.31
CA PRO A 241 -7.98 -18.75 -4.65
C PRO A 241 -9.37 -19.35 -4.39
N LEU A 242 -9.74 -20.38 -5.14
CA LEU A 242 -10.90 -21.24 -4.90
C LEU A 242 -10.48 -22.30 -3.87
N GLN A 243 -10.21 -21.85 -2.64
CA GLN A 243 -10.10 -22.60 -1.38
C GLN A 243 -8.91 -22.10 -0.56
N SER A 244 -9.18 -21.55 0.62
CA SER A 244 -8.73 -22.20 1.84
C SER A 244 -9.39 -21.55 3.05
N VAL A 245 -10.16 -22.36 3.76
CA VAL A 245 -10.55 -22.06 5.13
C VAL A 245 -9.25 -22.14 5.94
N GLY A 246 -8.57 -21.00 6.14
CA GLY A 246 -7.39 -20.87 7.00
C GLY A 246 -5.99 -20.86 6.35
N GLY A 247 -5.85 -20.88 5.02
CA GLY A 247 -4.53 -20.96 4.37
C GLY A 247 -3.75 -19.63 4.30
N GLN A 248 -2.43 -19.74 4.39
CA GLN A 248 -1.44 -18.67 4.11
C GLN A 248 -0.94 -18.70 2.65
N GLU A 249 -1.40 -19.64 1.84
CA GLU A 249 -0.95 -19.85 0.46
C GLU A 249 -2.14 -19.84 -0.49
N SER A 250 -1.93 -19.35 -1.71
CA SER A 250 -2.90 -19.45 -2.80
C SER A 250 -2.85 -20.82 -3.47
N ASP A 251 -3.85 -21.07 -4.33
CA ASP A 251 -3.74 -22.09 -5.37
C ASP A 251 -2.50 -21.83 -6.25
N CYS A 252 -1.94 -22.90 -6.82
CA CYS A 252 -0.84 -22.80 -7.76
C CYS A 252 -1.29 -22.04 -9.02
N LEU A 253 -0.39 -21.24 -9.58
CA LEU A 253 -0.49 -20.63 -10.90
C LEU A 253 0.78 -20.92 -11.70
N HIS A 254 0.66 -20.92 -13.02
CA HIS A 254 1.81 -20.86 -13.92
C HIS A 254 2.15 -19.42 -14.25
N LEU A 255 3.43 -19.09 -14.10
CA LEU A 255 4.05 -17.90 -14.66
C LEU A 255 4.73 -18.31 -15.97
N LEU A 256 4.19 -17.82 -17.07
CA LEU A 256 4.75 -17.95 -18.41
C LEU A 256 5.73 -16.80 -18.61
N ARG A 257 6.99 -17.11 -18.91
CA ARG A 257 8.06 -16.17 -19.29
C ARG A 257 8.33 -16.32 -20.78
N PHE A 258 8.12 -15.25 -21.51
CA PHE A 258 8.44 -15.14 -22.93
C PHE A 258 9.69 -14.29 -23.09
N SER A 259 10.72 -14.80 -23.77
CA SER A 259 11.97 -14.09 -24.02
C SER A 259 12.18 -13.93 -25.53
N THR A 260 12.48 -12.70 -25.98
CA THR A 260 12.47 -12.32 -27.40
C THR A 260 13.69 -11.46 -27.76
N LYS A 261 14.12 -11.50 -29.04
CA LYS A 261 15.24 -10.69 -29.56
C LYS A 261 14.87 -9.21 -29.62
N ASP A 262 13.68 -8.96 -30.13
CA ASP A 262 13.13 -7.64 -30.36
C ASP A 262 11.82 -7.45 -29.57
N LEU A 263 11.37 -6.20 -29.48
CA LEU A 263 10.09 -5.85 -28.86
C LEU A 263 8.94 -6.53 -29.61
N LEU A 264 8.03 -7.15 -28.85
CA LEU A 264 6.76 -7.64 -29.38
C LEU A 264 5.94 -6.43 -29.87
N ASP A 265 5.48 -6.48 -31.13
CA ASP A 265 4.73 -5.42 -31.84
C ASP A 265 5.45 -4.06 -32.01
N THR A 266 6.79 -4.03 -31.95
CA THR A 266 7.63 -2.85 -32.30
C THR A 266 7.45 -1.58 -31.43
N LEU A 267 6.54 -1.58 -30.44
CA LEU A 267 6.30 -0.45 -29.55
C LEU A 267 6.98 -0.65 -28.17
N PRO A 268 7.85 0.28 -27.74
CA PRO A 268 8.49 0.18 -26.43
C PRO A 268 7.52 0.36 -25.24
N PRO A 269 7.87 -0.18 -24.05
CA PRO A 269 7.05 -0.16 -22.82
C PRO A 269 6.51 1.19 -22.40
N HIS A 270 7.26 2.25 -22.64
CA HIS A 270 6.90 3.60 -22.19
C HIS A 270 6.06 4.37 -23.21
N SER A 271 5.77 3.76 -24.37
CA SER A 271 4.91 4.31 -25.41
C SER A 271 3.57 3.58 -25.59
N SER A 272 3.31 2.53 -24.80
CA SER A 272 2.03 1.82 -24.84
C SER A 272 0.94 2.60 -24.09
N PRO A 273 -0.23 2.85 -24.69
CA PRO A 273 -1.38 3.48 -24.00
C PRO A 273 -1.92 2.64 -22.82
N LEU A 274 -1.56 1.36 -22.75
CA LEU A 274 -1.93 0.41 -21.70
C LEU A 274 -1.03 0.41 -20.46
N CYS A 275 -0.18 1.42 -20.28
CA CYS A 275 0.86 1.42 -19.24
C CYS A 275 1.78 0.18 -19.38
N SER A 276 1.85 -0.69 -18.37
CA SER A 276 2.84 -1.76 -18.24
C SER A 276 2.47 -3.09 -18.94
N PHE A 277 1.38 -3.14 -19.73
CA PHE A 277 0.94 -4.35 -20.44
C PHE A 277 0.74 -4.19 -21.95
N TRP A 278 0.83 -5.30 -22.68
CA TRP A 278 0.69 -5.42 -24.14
C TRP A 278 -0.34 -6.48 -24.47
N LEU A 279 -1.17 -6.23 -25.48
CA LEU A 279 -2.10 -7.22 -26.01
C LEU A 279 -1.50 -7.86 -27.25
N ILE A 280 -1.11 -9.13 -27.14
CA ILE A 280 -0.50 -9.85 -28.25
C ILE A 280 -1.45 -10.90 -28.82
N ASN A 281 -1.42 -11.06 -30.15
CA ASN A 281 -2.16 -12.11 -30.83
C ASN A 281 -1.61 -13.51 -30.46
N PRO A 282 -2.40 -14.40 -29.82
CA PRO A 282 -1.99 -15.75 -29.45
C PRO A 282 -1.53 -16.60 -30.62
N ILE A 283 -2.13 -16.43 -31.81
CA ILE A 283 -1.77 -17.22 -33.00
C ILE A 283 -0.37 -16.84 -33.47
N GLY A 284 -0.08 -15.53 -33.53
CA GLY A 284 1.23 -15.01 -33.87
C GLY A 284 2.28 -15.47 -32.87
N LEU A 285 2.00 -15.27 -31.57
CA LEU A 285 2.89 -15.68 -30.49
C LEU A 285 3.17 -17.19 -30.51
N THR A 286 2.15 -18.02 -30.75
CA THR A 286 2.33 -19.47 -30.86
C THR A 286 3.27 -19.84 -32.01
N ARG A 287 3.10 -19.22 -33.19
CA ARG A 287 3.99 -19.46 -34.34
C ARG A 287 5.43 -19.04 -34.05
N MET A 288 5.63 -17.89 -33.40
CA MET A 288 6.97 -17.42 -33.04
C MET A 288 7.66 -18.37 -32.04
N ILE A 289 6.90 -18.95 -31.11
CA ILE A 289 7.41 -19.98 -30.18
C ILE A 289 7.75 -21.27 -30.95
N GLU A 290 6.86 -21.73 -31.85
CA GLU A 290 7.08 -22.91 -32.70
C GLU A 290 8.32 -22.74 -33.60
N ASN A 291 8.57 -21.51 -34.09
CA ASN A 291 9.74 -21.15 -34.89
C ASN A 291 11.03 -20.89 -34.08
N GLN A 292 10.99 -20.99 -32.75
CA GLN A 292 12.12 -20.68 -31.84
C GLN A 292 12.59 -19.21 -31.90
N GLU A 293 11.74 -18.30 -32.35
CA GLU A 293 11.99 -16.84 -32.31
C GLU A 293 11.73 -16.27 -30.91
N VAL A 294 10.88 -16.95 -30.14
CA VAL A 294 10.52 -16.62 -28.76
C VAL A 294 10.77 -17.82 -27.86
N GLY A 295 11.61 -17.64 -26.84
CA GLY A 295 11.77 -18.63 -25.77
C GLY A 295 10.55 -18.61 -24.85
N LEU A 296 10.00 -19.78 -24.54
CA LEU A 296 8.95 -19.95 -23.53
C LEU A 296 9.48 -20.76 -22.36
N LEU A 297 9.42 -20.19 -21.17
CA LEU A 297 9.72 -20.86 -19.92
C LEU A 297 8.49 -20.80 -19.00
N VAL A 298 8.12 -21.94 -18.42
CA VAL A 298 6.96 -22.06 -17.54
C VAL A 298 7.44 -22.36 -16.13
N ASN A 299 7.12 -21.48 -15.18
CA ASN A 299 7.34 -21.73 -13.75
C ASN A 299 6.01 -21.85 -13.03
N THR A 300 5.97 -22.69 -11.99
CA THR A 300 4.83 -22.73 -11.07
C THR A 300 5.13 -21.85 -9.87
N PHE A 301 4.16 -21.05 -9.43
CA PHE A 301 4.27 -20.24 -8.22
C PHE A 301 2.98 -20.28 -7.41
N LYS A 302 3.07 -19.89 -6.14
CA LYS A 302 1.95 -19.59 -5.26
C LYS A 302 2.17 -18.23 -4.63
N MET A 303 1.12 -17.50 -4.33
CA MET A 303 1.22 -16.34 -3.43
C MET A 303 1.20 -16.82 -1.99
N LYS A 304 2.24 -16.50 -1.24
CA LYS A 304 2.40 -16.89 0.16
C LYS A 304 2.41 -15.67 1.06
N VAL A 305 1.64 -15.74 2.14
CA VAL A 305 1.63 -14.76 3.23
C VAL A 305 2.54 -15.27 4.32
N SER A 306 3.67 -14.61 4.49
CA SER A 306 4.56 -14.83 5.62
C SER A 306 4.13 -13.93 6.77
N LEU A 307 3.77 -14.53 7.90
CA LEU A 307 3.35 -13.81 9.10
C LEU A 307 4.54 -13.67 10.06
N THR A 308 4.87 -12.44 10.39
CA THR A 308 5.86 -12.06 11.40
C THR A 308 5.17 -11.31 12.53
N ALA A 309 5.28 -11.80 13.75
CA ALA A 309 4.69 -11.12 14.90
C ALA A 309 5.57 -9.92 15.29
N LYS A 310 5.11 -8.69 15.01
CA LYS A 310 5.77 -7.46 15.48
C LYS A 310 5.13 -6.89 16.75
N TYR A 311 3.83 -7.13 16.96
CA TYR A 311 3.06 -6.71 18.14
C TYR A 311 2.27 -7.90 18.68
N LYS A 312 2.10 -8.04 20.01
CA LYS A 312 1.38 -9.21 20.56
C LYS A 312 -0.12 -8.94 20.68
N THR A 313 -0.53 -7.71 20.98
CA THR A 313 -1.95 -7.31 21.14
C THR A 313 -2.23 -5.88 20.66
N GLN A 314 -3.52 -5.54 20.47
CA GLN A 314 -3.96 -4.15 20.24
C GLN A 314 -3.58 -3.22 21.39
N MET A 315 -3.54 -3.70 22.63
CA MET A 315 -3.12 -2.87 23.76
C MET A 315 -1.65 -2.46 23.65
N ASP A 316 -0.78 -3.36 23.20
CA ASP A 316 0.63 -3.02 22.94
C ASP A 316 0.74 -1.89 21.91
N LEU A 317 -0.14 -1.88 20.90
CA LEU A 317 -0.20 -0.83 19.89
C LEU A 317 -0.66 0.50 20.49
N VAL A 318 -1.71 0.48 21.32
CA VAL A 318 -2.23 1.67 22.00
C VAL A 318 -1.15 2.29 22.88
N GLU A 319 -0.48 1.48 23.70
CA GLU A 319 0.62 1.92 24.58
C GLU A 319 1.80 2.46 23.77
N HIS A 320 2.19 1.77 22.68
CA HIS A 320 3.26 2.23 21.80
C HIS A 320 2.92 3.57 21.15
N HIS A 321 1.71 3.73 20.63
CA HIS A 321 1.24 4.96 20.01
C HIS A 321 1.19 6.11 21.03
N GLU A 322 0.69 5.88 22.23
CA GLU A 322 0.69 6.88 23.30
C GLU A 322 2.11 7.31 23.67
N LYS A 323 3.04 6.35 23.80
CA LYS A 323 4.45 6.64 24.04
C LYS A 323 5.06 7.49 22.94
N MET A 324 4.84 7.14 21.67
CA MET A 324 5.36 7.90 20.52
C MET A 324 4.79 9.32 20.48
N ARG A 325 3.49 9.48 20.75
CA ARG A 325 2.82 10.79 20.84
C ARG A 325 3.40 11.66 21.96
N LEU A 326 3.59 11.10 23.15
CA LEU A 326 4.19 11.81 24.28
C LEU A 326 5.63 12.22 23.98
N GLN A 327 6.41 11.36 23.31
CA GLN A 327 7.76 11.68 22.87
C GLN A 327 7.79 12.79 21.80
N GLY A 328 6.87 12.78 20.84
CA GLY A 328 6.73 13.84 19.84
C GLY A 328 6.33 15.18 20.46
N ARG A 329 5.39 15.17 21.41
CA ARG A 329 5.00 16.36 22.18
C ARG A 329 6.17 16.89 23.01
N LYS A 330 6.95 16.02 23.66
CA LYS A 330 8.14 16.41 24.40
C LYS A 330 9.13 17.17 23.50
N ARG A 331 9.47 16.62 22.34
CA ARG A 331 10.38 17.29 21.38
C ARG A 331 9.89 18.66 20.95
N ARG A 332 8.61 18.79 20.59
CA ARG A 332 8.03 20.10 20.22
C ARG A 332 8.12 21.13 21.34
N LEU A 333 7.85 20.72 22.58
CA LEU A 333 7.97 21.61 23.74
C LEU A 333 9.43 21.99 24.00
N GLU A 334 10.39 21.08 23.79
CA GLU A 334 11.82 21.38 23.87
C GLU A 334 12.23 22.41 22.80
N ASP A 335 11.76 22.26 21.56
CA ASP A 335 12.00 23.22 20.47
C ASP A 335 11.37 24.60 20.76
N ASP A 336 10.14 24.62 21.30
CA ASP A 336 9.45 25.85 21.69
C ASP A 336 10.16 26.56 22.84
N VAL A 337 10.64 25.83 23.85
CA VAL A 337 11.43 26.38 24.95
C VAL A 337 12.72 26.97 24.42
N ALA A 338 13.46 26.25 23.57
CA ALA A 338 14.69 26.76 22.97
C ALA A 338 14.47 28.05 22.16
N ARG A 339 13.35 28.13 21.41
CA ARG A 339 12.97 29.33 20.68
C ARG A 339 12.66 30.49 21.62
N LEU A 340 11.85 30.27 22.66
CA LEU A 340 11.49 31.28 23.64
C LEU A 340 12.69 31.78 24.45
N GLU A 341 13.64 30.90 24.77
CA GLU A 341 14.90 31.27 25.42
C GLU A 341 15.76 32.17 24.54
N ALA A 342 15.85 31.87 23.24
CA ALA A 342 16.55 32.72 22.28
C ALA A 342 15.90 34.10 22.16
N GLU A 343 14.57 34.15 22.01
CA GLU A 343 13.81 35.42 21.97
C GLU A 343 14.00 36.23 23.27
N LEU A 344 13.97 35.59 24.44
CA LEU A 344 14.21 36.25 25.72
C LEU A 344 15.63 36.83 25.80
N CYS A 345 16.63 36.11 25.31
CA CYS A 345 18.01 36.58 25.27
C CYS A 345 18.14 37.83 24.38
N GLU A 346 17.53 37.82 23.20
CA GLU A 346 17.50 38.96 22.29
C GLU A 346 16.79 40.17 22.93
N ARG A 347 15.61 39.97 23.51
CA ARG A 347 14.86 41.03 24.21
C ARG A 347 15.62 41.60 25.40
N LYS A 348 16.33 40.78 26.18
CA LYS A 348 17.19 41.27 27.27
C LYS A 348 18.32 42.15 26.73
N ALA A 349 18.95 41.77 25.64
CA ALA A 349 19.99 42.58 24.99
C ALA A 349 19.43 43.92 24.47
N GLU A 350 18.23 43.92 23.87
CA GLU A 350 17.55 45.15 23.45
C GLU A 350 17.29 46.10 24.63
N VAL A 351 16.75 45.57 25.73
CA VAL A 351 16.48 46.36 26.95
C VAL A 351 17.77 46.94 27.53
N GLU A 352 18.86 46.17 27.56
CA GLU A 352 20.15 46.66 28.04
C GLU A 352 20.73 47.77 27.15
N GLN A 353 20.57 47.68 25.83
CA GLN A 353 20.96 48.76 24.91
C GLN A 353 20.14 50.03 25.15
N VAL A 354 18.83 49.90 25.35
CA VAL A 354 17.96 51.04 25.66
C VAL A 354 18.35 51.66 27.01
N ALA A 355 18.63 50.85 28.02
CA ALA A 355 19.10 51.33 29.33
C ALA A 355 20.41 52.11 29.20
N LYS A 356 21.38 51.62 28.41
CA LYS A 356 22.65 52.33 28.14
C LYS A 356 22.43 53.68 27.44
N LYS A 357 21.44 53.79 26.56
CA LYS A 357 21.08 55.06 25.89
C LYS A 357 20.36 56.05 26.82
N LEU A 358 19.67 55.55 27.86
CA LEU A 358 18.95 56.36 28.84
C LEU A 358 19.82 56.83 30.01
N CYS A 359 21.00 56.24 30.22
CA CYS A 359 21.99 56.76 31.16
C CYS A 359 22.62 58.05 30.60
N PRO A 360 22.41 59.23 31.23
CA PRO A 360 23.06 60.45 30.79
C PRO A 360 24.58 60.36 31.02
N LEU A 361 25.36 60.83 30.04
CA LEU A 361 26.80 61.06 30.20
C LEU A 361 27.02 61.95 31.44
N PRO A 362 27.90 61.58 32.38
CA PRO A 362 28.24 62.49 33.48
C PRO A 362 28.86 63.75 32.88
N GLU A 363 28.29 64.91 33.20
CA GLU A 363 28.83 66.21 32.80
C GLU A 363 30.29 66.34 33.28
N PRO A 364 31.21 66.89 32.46
CA PRO A 364 32.57 67.12 32.90
C PRO A 364 32.56 68.18 34.00
N ILE A 365 33.04 67.79 35.19
CA ILE A 365 33.22 68.68 36.34
C ILE A 365 34.25 69.75 35.93
N ALA A 366 33.81 71.01 35.86
CA ALA A 366 34.71 72.15 35.71
C ALA A 366 35.57 72.28 36.97
N GLU A 367 36.89 72.29 36.82
CA GLU A 367 37.82 72.53 37.92
C GLU A 367 37.63 73.95 38.49
N PRO A 368 37.58 74.12 39.83
CA PRO A 368 37.52 75.44 40.43
C PRO A 368 38.89 76.11 40.36
N GLY A 369 38.93 77.30 39.76
CA GLY A 369 40.11 78.13 39.68
C GLY A 369 40.72 78.40 41.05
N SER A 370 42.00 78.05 41.19
CA SER A 370 42.88 78.55 42.24
C SER A 370 43.88 79.49 41.58
N SER A 371 43.71 80.79 41.79
CA SER A 371 44.73 81.80 41.52
C SER A 371 44.67 82.83 42.65
N GLU A 372 45.86 83.27 43.04
CA GLU A 372 46.22 84.21 44.12
C GLU A 372 46.49 83.53 45.47
N LEU A 373 47.70 83.58 46.07
CA LEU A 373 48.72 84.63 46.02
C LEU A 373 50.17 84.12 45.91
N ALA A 374 50.87 84.81 45.01
CA ALA A 374 52.19 85.42 45.16
C ALA A 374 53.08 85.04 46.36
N CYS A 375 54.28 84.55 46.03
CA CYS A 375 55.50 84.96 46.72
C CYS A 375 56.69 84.86 45.76
N ALA A 376 57.33 86.00 45.48
CA ALA A 376 58.69 86.12 44.97
C ALA A 376 59.26 87.48 45.46
N PRO A 377 60.58 87.67 45.53
CA PRO A 377 61.44 87.15 46.58
C PRO A 377 62.25 88.25 47.29
N ALA A 378 62.88 87.84 48.40
CA ALA A 378 64.09 88.37 49.06
C ALA A 378 64.57 89.82 48.79
N ALA A 379 64.65 90.60 49.88
CA ALA A 379 65.89 91.23 50.36
C ALA A 379 65.81 91.41 51.88
#